data_AF-A0A1Q7KCH8-F1
#
_entry.id   AF-A0A1Q7KCH8-F1
#
_cell.length_a   1.000
_cell.length_b   1.000
_cell.length_c   1.000
_cell.angle_alpha   90.00
_cell.angle_beta   90.00
_cell.angle_gamma   90.00
#
_symmetry.space_group_name_H-M   'P 1'
#
loop_
_entity.id
_entity.type
_entity.pdbx_description
1 polymer ?
#
loop_
_entity_poly.entity_id
_entity_poly.type
_entity_poly.pdbx_seq_one_letter_code
_entity_poly.pdbx_strand_id
1 'polypeptide(L)' 'MLKSSNILPPGTGVTVEKLDRIYSCAECKAVFFFKLDASDHEKESGHTKLREMPLEGWR' A
#
# COMPACT_ATOMS: atom_id res chain seq x y z
N MET A 1 20.73 1.08 12.19
CA MET A 1 19.37 0.58 12.55
C MET A 1 18.47 0.76 11.34
N LEU A 2 18.33 -0.25 10.49
CA LEU A 2 17.40 -0.25 9.35
C LEU A 2 16.82 -1.65 9.27
N LYS A 3 15.55 -1.79 9.66
CA LYS A 3 14.84 -3.05 9.56
C LYS A 3 13.41 -2.78 9.10
N SER A 4 13.28 -2.28 7.88
CA SER A 4 12.00 -2.34 7.14
C SER A 4 11.95 -3.69 6.43
N SER A 5 11.57 -4.72 7.18
CA SER A 5 11.14 -5.98 6.58
C SER A 5 9.66 -5.84 6.24
N ASN A 6 9.36 -5.53 4.98
CA ASN A 6 8.01 -5.68 4.42
C ASN A 6 7.70 -7.18 4.34
N ILE A 7 7.21 -7.75 5.44
CA ILE A 7 6.71 -9.12 5.48
C ILE A 7 5.23 -9.02 5.12
N LEU A 8 4.91 -9.25 3.86
CA LEU A 8 3.53 -9.51 3.44
C LEU A 8 3.08 -10.84 4.09
N PRO A 9 1.98 -10.87 4.86
CA PRO A 9 1.52 -12.11 5.49
C PRO A 9 1.11 -13.12 4.41
N PRO A 10 1.61 -14.38 4.47
CA PRO A 10 1.21 -15.41 3.54
C PRO A 10 -0.16 -15.96 3.96
N GLY A 11 -1.13 -15.96 3.05
CA GLY A 11 -2.31 -16.81 3.19
C GLY A 11 -3.64 -16.09 3.33
N THR A 12 -3.94 -15.13 2.46
CA THR A 12 -5.35 -14.86 2.14
C THR A 12 -5.51 -15.07 0.65
N GLY A 13 -6.17 -16.17 0.29
CA GLY A 13 -6.67 -16.41 -1.06
C GLY A 13 -7.77 -15.42 -1.38
N VAL A 14 -7.40 -14.14 -1.45
CA VAL A 14 -8.21 -13.11 -2.10
C VAL A 14 -8.12 -13.46 -3.58
N THR A 15 -9.23 -13.96 -4.13
CA THR A 15 -9.44 -13.90 -5.58
C THR A 15 -9.11 -12.48 -5.99
N VAL A 16 -7.97 -12.29 -6.64
CA VAL A 16 -7.48 -10.98 -7.07
C VAL A 16 -8.51 -10.47 -8.06
N GLU A 17 -9.54 -9.78 -7.56
CA GLU A 17 -10.30 -8.83 -8.35
C GLU A 17 -9.29 -7.75 -8.70
N LYS A 18 -8.57 -8.03 -9.79
CA LYS A 18 -7.59 -7.25 -10.52
C LYS A 18 -6.94 -6.13 -9.69
N LEU A 19 -5.73 -6.41 -9.22
CA LEU A 19 -4.83 -5.43 -8.59
C LEU A 19 -4.33 -4.41 -9.64
N ASP A 20 -5.23 -3.63 -10.23
CA ASP A 20 -4.92 -2.65 -11.27
C ASP A 20 -4.25 -1.39 -10.70
N ARG A 21 -4.31 -1.18 -9.38
CA ARG A 21 -3.86 0.04 -8.71
C ARG A 21 -3.15 -0.25 -7.39
N ILE A 22 -2.25 0.65 -7.05
CA ILE A 22 -1.47 0.69 -5.81
C ILE A 22 -1.65 2.06 -5.16
N TYR A 23 -1.43 2.12 -3.86
CA TYR A 23 -1.54 3.32 -3.06
C TYR A 23 -0.21 3.55 -2.37
N SER A 24 0.47 4.65 -2.66
CA SER A 24 1.73 5.00 -2.00
C SER A 24 1.56 6.24 -1.14
N CYS A 25 2.01 6.21 0.09
CA CYS A 25 2.10 7.39 0.93
C CYS A 25 3.34 8.21 0.55
N ALA A 26 3.17 9.47 0.15
CA ALA A 26 4.31 10.33 -0.23
C ALA A 26 5.16 10.76 0.97
N GLU A 27 4.61 10.72 2.19
CA GLU A 27 5.29 11.17 3.41
C GLU A 27 6.26 10.13 3.94
N CYS A 28 5.80 8.88 4.11
CA CYS A 28 6.64 7.78 4.60
C CYS A 28 7.11 6.80 3.53
N LYS A 29 6.70 6.98 2.26
CA LYS A 29 6.99 6.09 1.13
C LYS A 29 6.46 4.66 1.32
N ALA A 30 5.49 4.46 2.20
CA ALA A 30 4.79 3.18 2.35
C ALA A 30 3.93 2.91 1.11
N VAL A 31 3.80 1.63 0.75
CA VAL A 31 3.08 1.18 -0.45
C VAL A 31 2.09 0.12 -0.02
N PHE A 32 0.85 0.31 -0.46
CA PHE A 32 -0.28 -0.53 -0.15
C PHE A 32 -0.92 -0.98 -1.46
N PHE A 33 -1.32 -2.24 -1.49
CA PHE A 33 -2.01 -2.82 -2.65
C PHE A 33 -3.54 -2.71 -2.51
N PHE A 34 -4.01 -2.50 -1.29
CA PHE A 34 -5.41 -2.33 -0.99
C PHE A 34 -5.69 -0.91 -0.50
N LYS A 35 -6.82 -0.37 -0.94
CA LYS A 35 -7.30 0.92 -0.48
C LYS A 35 -7.57 0.93 1.02
N LEU A 36 -8.07 -0.19 1.54
CA LEU A 36 -8.38 -0.34 2.97
C LEU A 36 -7.13 -0.11 3.82
N ASP A 37 -6.04 -0.80 3.51
CA ASP A 37 -4.77 -0.64 4.23
C ASP A 37 -4.22 0.77 4.10
N ALA A 38 -4.34 1.39 2.91
CA ALA A 38 -3.89 2.75 2.70
C ALA A 38 -4.67 3.75 3.57
N SER A 39 -6.01 3.64 3.60
CA SER A 39 -6.87 4.50 4.41
C SER A 39 -6.69 4.27 5.91
N ASP A 40 -6.40 3.05 6.34
CA ASP A 40 -6.04 2.75 7.73
C ASP A 40 -4.72 3.44 8.09
N HIS A 41 -3.72 3.29 7.24
CA HIS A 41 -2.42 3.97 7.37
C HIS A 41 -2.53 5.50 7.45
N GLU A 42 -3.41 6.14 6.67
CA GLU A 42 -3.65 7.59 6.79
C GLU A 42 -4.15 7.99 8.17
N LYS A 43 -5.07 7.20 8.74
CA LYS A 43 -5.62 7.46 10.08
C LYS A 43 -4.60 7.22 11.18
N GLU A 44 -3.88 6.11 11.10
CA GLU A 44 -2.88 5.74 12.12
C GLU A 44 -1.66 6.66 12.10
N SER A 45 -1.18 6.99 10.90
CA SER A 45 0.01 7.81 10.74
C SER A 45 -0.28 9.31 10.77
N GLY A 46 -1.54 9.73 10.58
CA GLY A 46 -1.89 11.13 10.35
C GLY A 46 -1.38 11.66 9.01
N HIS A 47 -0.97 10.78 8.09
CA HIS A 47 -0.55 11.16 6.75
C HIS A 47 -1.77 11.48 5.90
N THR A 48 -1.66 12.51 5.08
CA THR A 48 -2.76 12.98 4.20
C THR A 48 -2.39 12.93 2.74
N LYS A 49 -1.16 12.49 2.43
CA LYS A 49 -0.63 12.43 1.06
C LYS A 49 -0.55 11.01 0.55
N LEU A 50 -1.67 10.29 0.53
CA LEU A 50 -1.77 9.08 -0.28
C LEU A 50 -1.85 9.42 -1.78
N ARG A 51 -1.12 8.64 -2.57
CA ARG A 51 -1.11 8.70 -4.01
C ARG A 51 -1.54 7.36 -4.57
N GLU A 52 -2.68 7.35 -5.25
CA GLU A 52 -3.11 6.20 -6.05
C GLU A 52 -2.35 6.22 -7.38
N MET A 53 -1.78 5.09 -7.78
CA MET A 53 -1.13 4.91 -9.07
C MET A 53 -1.58 3.59 -9.70
N PRO A 54 -1.74 3.54 -11.03
CA PRO A 54 -1.96 2.27 -11.71
C PRO A 54 -0.74 1.35 -11.51
N LEU A 55 -0.98 0.06 -11.26
CA LEU A 55 0.09 -0.94 -11.20
C LEU A 55 0.75 -1.11 -12.57
N GLU A 56 -0.06 -1.01 -13.63
CA GLU A 56 0.39 -0.98 -15.02
C GLU A 56 1.26 0.26 -15.25
N GLY A 57 2.59 0.08 -15.20
CA GLY A 57 3.56 1.16 -15.41
C GLY A 57 4.32 1.62 -14.16
N TRP A 58 4.19 0.92 -13.03
CA TRP A 58 5.04 1.17 -11.86
C TRP A 58 6.43 0.55 -12.06
N ARG A 59 7.27 1.24 -12.82
CA ARG A 59 8.66 0.84 -13.14
C ARG A 59 9.61 2.02 -12.96
#